data_AF-A0A1H3GHE5-F1
#
_entry.id   AF-A0A1H3GHE5-F1
#
_cell.length_a   1.000
_cell.length_b   1.000
_cell.length_c   1.000
_cell.angle_alpha   90.00
_cell.angle_beta   90.00
_cell.angle_gamma   90.00
#
_symmetry.space_group_name_H-M   'P 1'
#
loop_
_entity.id
_entity.type
_entity.pdbx_description
1 polymer ?
#
loop_
_entity_poly.entity_id
_entity_poly.type
_entity_poly.pdbx_seq_one_letter_code
_entity_poly.pdbx_strand_id
1 'polypeptide(L)'
;MSRMEDLQGRLGNALERIAGAADAWDPGALHAAQAALDEARAAIPETPEPVQADPAELAELRTALEQARATNAQLEERVAELRDKAAQAGPGDATLREQLAAQREGMAQIDAELQRMRRTNDMLSRTSEALREANAKGLGDPEAINQAMAAELDALRAARAADAAETRAVMATLAPLLDSAGGQG
;
A
#
# COMPACT_ATOMS: atom_id res chain seq x y z
N MET A 1 25.82 37.19 29.69
CA MET A 1 26.48 37.82 28.52
C MET A 1 25.90 37.33 27.18
N SER A 2 25.50 36.06 27.02
CA SER A 2 24.96 35.52 25.73
C SER A 2 23.73 36.22 25.13
N ARG A 3 22.79 36.74 25.92
CA ARG A 3 21.56 37.35 25.36
C ARG A 3 21.81 38.63 24.55
N MET A 4 22.91 39.33 24.84
CA MET A 4 23.29 40.55 24.13
C MET A 4 24.01 40.21 22.81
N GLU A 5 24.85 39.17 22.83
CA GLU A 5 25.52 38.64 21.63
C GLU A 5 24.52 38.04 20.65
N ASP A 6 23.50 37.30 21.13
CA ASP A 6 22.41 36.76 20.29
C ASP A 6 21.59 37.89 19.63
N LEU A 7 21.30 38.97 20.36
CA LEU A 7 20.59 40.13 19.83
C LEU A 7 21.43 40.88 18.78
N GLN A 8 22.73 41.04 19.04
CA GLN A 8 23.66 41.67 18.10
C GLN A 8 23.81 40.85 16.82
N GLY A 9 23.91 39.51 16.91
CA GLY A 9 23.95 38.63 15.75
C GLY A 9 22.67 38.69 14.91
N ARG A 10 21.50 38.72 15.56
CA ARG A 10 20.21 38.86 14.87
C ARG A 10 20.02 40.24 14.24
N LEU A 11 20.48 41.31 14.90
CA LEU A 11 20.46 42.66 14.33
C LEU A 11 21.40 42.78 13.13
N GLY A 12 22.62 42.21 13.22
CA GLY A 12 23.56 42.20 12.09
C GLY A 12 22.97 41.52 10.86
N ASN A 13 22.39 40.33 11.04
CA ASN A 13 21.75 39.60 9.95
C ASN A 13 20.52 40.34 9.37
N ALA A 14 19.71 40.96 10.25
CA ALA A 14 18.57 41.77 9.81
C ALA A 14 19.03 43.00 8.99
N LEU A 15 20.09 43.68 9.42
CA LEU A 15 20.63 44.84 8.73
C LEU A 15 21.26 44.46 7.38
N GLU A 16 21.96 43.33 7.30
CA GLU A 16 22.56 42.85 6.05
C GLU A 16 21.49 42.41 5.04
N ARG A 17 20.39 41.80 5.52
CA ARG A 17 19.20 41.54 4.68
C ARG A 17 18.53 42.82 4.20
N ILE A 18 18.43 43.86 5.05
CA ILE A 18 17.82 45.14 4.67
C ILE A 18 18.73 45.88 3.68
N ALA A 19 20.05 45.85 3.87
CA ALA A 19 21.02 46.42 2.94
C ALA A 19 20.92 45.74 1.57
N GLY A 20 20.93 44.40 1.53
CA GLY A 20 20.75 43.66 0.28
C GLY A 20 19.39 43.89 -0.39
N ALA A 21 18.32 44.08 0.40
CA ALA A 21 17.00 44.41 -0.12
C ALA A 21 16.91 45.87 -0.64
N ALA A 22 17.65 46.80 -0.03
CA ALA A 22 17.73 48.19 -0.48
C ALA A 22 18.55 48.31 -1.79
N ASP A 23 19.64 47.53 -1.93
CA ASP A 23 20.41 47.47 -3.18
C ASP A 23 19.63 46.84 -4.34
N ALA A 24 18.69 45.95 -4.04
CA ALA A 24 17.80 45.32 -5.02
C ALA A 24 16.51 46.12 -5.28
N TRP A 25 16.28 47.23 -4.56
CA TRP A 25 15.08 48.04 -4.76
C TRP A 25 15.25 48.93 -6.00
N ASP A 26 14.52 48.59 -7.06
CA ASP A 26 14.36 49.44 -8.25
C ASP A 26 13.01 50.19 -8.20
N PRO A 27 13.00 51.51 -7.92
CA PRO A 27 11.79 52.33 -7.94
C PRO A 27 11.15 52.44 -9.33
N GLY A 28 11.92 52.21 -10.39
CA GLY A 28 11.46 52.21 -11.78
C GLY A 28 10.59 51.01 -12.12
N ALA A 29 10.94 49.83 -11.61
CA ALA A 29 10.14 48.61 -11.78
C ALA A 29 8.75 48.73 -11.14
N LEU A 30 8.65 49.39 -9.97
CA LEU A 30 7.37 49.62 -9.31
C LEU A 30 6.48 50.59 -10.11
N HIS A 31 7.06 51.67 -10.65
CA HIS A 31 6.32 52.60 -11.51
C HIS A 31 5.86 51.94 -12.81
N ALA A 32 6.68 51.08 -13.42
CA ALA A 32 6.30 50.34 -14.62
C ALA A 32 5.16 49.35 -14.34
N ALA A 33 5.20 48.65 -13.20
CA ALA A 33 4.12 47.75 -12.78
C ALA A 33 2.82 48.52 -12.50
N GLN A 34 2.91 49.69 -11.87
CA GLN A 34 1.75 50.55 -11.61
C GLN A 34 1.13 51.08 -12.91
N ALA A 35 1.97 51.53 -13.86
CA ALA A 35 1.51 51.97 -15.18
C ALA A 35 0.82 50.84 -15.96
N ALA A 36 1.36 49.63 -15.92
CA ALA A 36 0.76 48.46 -16.56
C ALA A 36 -0.60 48.09 -15.93
N LEU A 37 -0.74 48.25 -14.61
CA LEU A 37 -2.01 48.04 -13.92
C LEU A 37 -3.05 49.09 -14.30
N ASP A 38 -2.65 50.35 -14.42
CA ASP A 38 -3.54 51.45 -14.81
C ASP A 38 -3.99 51.31 -16.27
N GLU A 39 -3.11 50.87 -17.17
CA GLU A 39 -3.44 50.57 -18.57
C GLU A 39 -4.39 49.37 -18.69
N ALA A 40 -4.12 48.29 -17.94
CA ALA A 40 -5.02 47.13 -17.89
C ALA A 40 -6.41 47.51 -17.35
N ARG A 41 -6.48 48.44 -16.39
CA ARG A 41 -7.74 48.94 -15.83
C ARG A 41 -8.50 49.83 -16.81
N ALA A 42 -7.79 50.64 -17.59
CA ALA A 42 -8.39 51.45 -18.65
C ALA A 42 -8.90 50.60 -19.84
N ALA A 43 -8.33 49.41 -20.06
CA ALA A 43 -8.76 48.47 -21.09
C ALA A 43 -10.04 47.69 -20.75
N ILE A 44 -10.52 47.76 -19.50
CA ILE A 44 -11.81 47.18 -19.12
C ILE A 44 -12.90 48.22 -19.43
N PRO A 45 -13.80 47.97 -20.39
CA PRO A 45 -14.89 48.89 -20.67
C PRO A 45 -15.76 49.09 -19.41
N GLU A 46 -15.94 50.33 -18.97
CA GLU A 46 -16.69 50.69 -17.75
C GLU A 46 -18.19 50.38 -17.82
N THR A 47 -18.71 50.05 -19.00
CA THR A 47 -20.09 49.66 -19.22
C THR A 47 -20.11 48.29 -19.90
N PRO A 48 -20.48 47.21 -19.19
CA PRO A 48 -20.81 45.96 -19.87
C PRO A 48 -22.01 46.28 -20.77
N GLU A 49 -21.85 46.13 -22.09
CA GLU A 49 -22.99 46.16 -23.00
C GLU A 49 -24.03 45.15 -22.48
N PRO A 50 -25.32 45.53 -22.38
CA PRO A 50 -26.34 44.57 -21.99
C PRO A 50 -26.37 43.49 -23.06
N VAL A 51 -25.92 42.29 -22.69
CA VAL A 51 -26.11 41.09 -23.49
C VAL A 51 -27.63 40.92 -23.64
N GLN A 52 -28.18 41.37 -24.77
CA GLN A 52 -29.57 41.13 -25.13
C GLN A 52 -29.66 39.65 -25.49
N ALA A 53 -29.81 38.80 -24.48
CA ALA A 53 -30.09 37.39 -24.68
C ALA A 53 -31.49 37.27 -25.30
N ASP A 54 -31.58 36.59 -26.44
CA ASP A 54 -32.85 36.35 -27.10
C ASP A 54 -33.80 35.62 -26.12
N PRO A 55 -35.03 36.12 -25.88
CA PRO A 55 -35.99 35.44 -25.00
C PRO A 55 -36.24 33.97 -25.38
N ALA A 56 -36.06 33.59 -26.65
CA ALA A 56 -36.11 32.19 -27.09
C ALA A 56 -34.92 31.37 -26.56
N GLU A 57 -33.69 31.88 -26.69
CA GLU A 57 -32.48 31.24 -26.17
C GLU A 57 -32.51 31.12 -24.64
N LEU A 58 -33.04 32.13 -23.94
CA LEU A 58 -33.23 32.07 -22.48
C LEU A 58 -34.24 30.99 -22.07
N ALA A 59 -35.29 30.77 -22.85
CA ALA A 59 -36.25 29.70 -22.59
C ALA A 59 -35.62 28.32 -22.81
N GLU A 60 -34.86 28.14 -23.90
CA GLU A 60 -34.14 26.89 -24.18
C GLU A 60 -33.08 26.58 -23.12
N LEU A 61 -32.28 27.56 -22.70
CA LEU A 61 -31.28 27.40 -21.64
C LEU A 61 -31.92 27.03 -20.30
N ARG A 62 -33.08 27.59 -19.96
CA ARG A 62 -33.84 27.21 -18.76
C ARG A 62 -34.32 25.77 -18.85
N THR A 63 -34.84 25.34 -19.99
CA THR A 63 -35.25 23.95 -20.21
C THR A 63 -34.06 22.98 -20.11
N ALA A 64 -32.92 23.31 -20.73
CA ALA A 64 -31.70 22.50 -20.66
C ALA A 64 -31.16 22.41 -19.22
N LEU A 65 -31.25 23.50 -18.45
CA LEU A 65 -30.82 23.55 -17.05
C LEU A 65 -31.73 22.72 -16.14
N GLU A 66 -33.04 22.75 -16.34
CA GLU A 66 -33.98 21.87 -15.63
C GLU A 66 -33.77 20.39 -15.98
N GLN A 67 -33.50 20.07 -17.25
CA GLN A 67 -33.12 18.72 -17.67
C GLN A 67 -31.80 18.28 -17.02
N ALA A 68 -30.78 19.13 -17.03
CA ALA A 68 -29.50 18.86 -16.39
C ALA A 68 -29.66 18.62 -14.88
N ARG A 69 -30.46 19.43 -14.20
CA ARG A 69 -30.78 19.24 -12.77
C ARG A 69 -31.48 17.91 -12.51
N ALA A 70 -32.45 17.54 -13.34
CA ALA A 70 -33.14 16.25 -13.22
C ALA A 70 -32.17 15.07 -13.43
N THR A 71 -31.28 15.15 -14.41
CA THR A 71 -30.25 14.11 -14.62
C THR A 71 -29.25 14.05 -13.47
N ASN A 72 -28.89 15.20 -12.90
CA ASN A 72 -27.95 15.25 -11.78
C ASN A 72 -28.55 14.60 -10.52
N ALA A 73 -29.81 14.91 -10.20
CA ALA A 73 -30.53 14.27 -9.10
C ALA A 73 -30.60 12.72 -9.25
N GLN A 74 -30.84 12.21 -10.46
CA GLN A 74 -30.82 10.77 -10.75
C GLN A 74 -29.44 10.14 -10.60
N LEU A 75 -28.37 10.87 -10.96
CA LEU A 75 -27.00 10.41 -10.79
C LEU A 75 -26.60 10.41 -9.32
N GLU A 76 -26.99 11.42 -8.55
CA GLU A 76 -26.78 11.50 -7.10
C GLU A 76 -27.46 10.33 -6.38
N GLU A 77 -28.71 10.01 -6.74
CA GLU A 77 -29.44 8.85 -6.22
C GLU A 77 -28.71 7.54 -6.55
N ARG A 78 -28.26 7.35 -7.79
CA ARG A 78 -27.48 6.16 -8.17
C ARG A 78 -26.14 6.07 -7.46
N VAL A 79 -25.47 7.19 -7.23
CA VAL A 79 -24.21 7.22 -6.47
C VAL A 79 -24.46 6.88 -5.01
N ALA A 80 -25.57 7.34 -4.41
CA ALA A 80 -25.98 6.95 -3.07
C ALA A 80 -26.25 5.45 -3.00
N GLU A 81 -27.04 4.88 -3.93
CA GLU A 81 -27.29 3.44 -3.99
C GLU A 81 -26.01 2.61 -4.17
N LEU A 82 -25.07 3.06 -5.00
CA LEU A 82 -23.79 2.38 -5.21
C LEU A 82 -22.90 2.46 -3.97
N ARG A 83 -22.91 3.58 -3.25
CA ARG A 83 -22.21 3.72 -1.96
C ARG A 83 -22.81 2.82 -0.91
N ASP A 84 -24.13 2.72 -0.84
CA ASP A 84 -24.83 1.82 0.07
C ASP A 84 -24.56 0.36 -0.28
N LYS A 85 -24.56 0.00 -1.57
CA LYS A 85 -24.15 -1.33 -2.04
C LYS A 85 -22.69 -1.64 -1.72
N ALA A 86 -21.78 -0.66 -1.84
CA ALA A 86 -20.37 -0.83 -1.49
C ALA A 86 -20.16 -0.96 0.02
N ALA A 87 -20.92 -0.21 0.82
CA ALA A 87 -20.93 -0.34 2.28
C ALA A 87 -21.51 -1.69 2.74
N GLN A 88 -22.58 -2.15 2.07
CA GLN A 88 -23.21 -3.46 2.30
C GLN A 88 -22.36 -4.62 1.79
N ALA A 89 -21.57 -4.44 0.73
CA ALA A 89 -20.58 -5.42 0.27
C ALA A 89 -19.53 -5.73 1.36
N GLY A 90 -19.37 -4.84 2.35
CA GLY A 90 -18.92 -5.16 3.69
C GLY A 90 -17.54 -5.84 3.82
N PRO A 91 -17.15 -6.18 5.06
CA PRO A 91 -15.86 -6.83 5.36
C PRO A 91 -15.69 -8.21 4.70
N GLY A 92 -16.72 -8.79 4.05
CA GLY A 92 -16.63 -10.07 3.35
C GLY A 92 -15.56 -10.08 2.26
N ASP A 93 -15.39 -8.98 1.52
CA ASP A 93 -14.37 -8.89 0.47
C ASP A 93 -12.96 -8.70 1.07
N ALA A 94 -12.87 -8.06 2.24
CA ALA A 94 -11.61 -7.92 2.98
C ALA A 94 -11.20 -9.24 3.66
N THR A 95 -12.14 -9.94 4.30
CA THR A 95 -11.90 -11.24 4.94
C THR A 95 -11.60 -12.32 3.90
N LEU A 96 -12.27 -12.31 2.74
CA LEU A 96 -11.93 -13.21 1.63
C LEU A 96 -10.53 -12.92 1.08
N ARG A 97 -10.12 -11.66 0.93
CA ARG A 97 -8.75 -11.31 0.53
C ARG A 97 -7.71 -11.74 1.56
N GLU A 98 -8.02 -11.60 2.84
CA GLU A 98 -7.15 -12.01 3.95
C GLU A 98 -7.00 -13.54 4.02
N GLN A 99 -8.11 -14.28 3.86
CA GLN A 99 -8.11 -15.74 3.72
C GLN A 99 -7.30 -16.20 2.50
N LEU A 100 -7.45 -15.52 1.35
CA LEU A 100 -6.68 -15.84 0.14
C LEU A 100 -5.18 -15.57 0.32
N ALA A 101 -4.82 -14.52 1.05
CA ALA A 101 -3.44 -14.20 1.38
C ALA A 101 -2.82 -15.25 2.32
N ALA A 102 -3.53 -15.63 3.38
CA ALA A 102 -3.13 -16.69 4.30
C ALA A 102 -2.99 -18.05 3.58
N GLN A 103 -3.91 -18.37 2.66
CA GLN A 103 -3.84 -19.59 1.86
C GLN A 103 -2.61 -19.61 0.94
N ARG A 104 -2.29 -18.48 0.29
CA ARG A 104 -1.09 -18.36 -0.57
C ARG A 104 0.20 -18.51 0.24
N GLU A 105 0.25 -17.91 1.43
CA GLU A 105 1.40 -18.05 2.33
C GLU A 105 1.56 -19.51 2.79
N GLY A 106 0.47 -20.16 3.19
CA GLY A 106 0.48 -21.58 3.54
C GLY A 106 0.95 -22.47 2.38
N MET A 107 0.52 -22.18 1.16
CA MET A 107 0.98 -22.89 -0.03
C MET A 107 2.49 -22.71 -0.28
N ALA A 108 3.00 -21.48 -0.11
CA ALA A 108 4.43 -21.20 -0.27
C ALA A 108 5.28 -21.91 0.80
N GLN A 109 4.78 -22.02 2.04
CA GLN A 109 5.43 -22.78 3.10
C GLN A 109 5.49 -24.28 2.78
N ILE A 110 4.39 -24.86 2.31
CA ILE A 110 4.32 -26.27 1.90
C ILE A 110 5.30 -26.55 0.75
N ASP A 111 5.36 -25.67 -0.25
CA ASP A 111 6.32 -25.80 -1.35
C ASP A 111 7.77 -25.76 -0.87
N ALA A 112 8.09 -24.87 0.07
CA ALA A 112 9.42 -24.80 0.67
C ALA A 112 9.77 -26.08 1.46
N GLU A 113 8.81 -26.63 2.21
CA GLU A 113 8.96 -27.87 2.96
C GLU A 113 9.12 -29.08 2.04
N LEU A 114 8.36 -29.16 0.95
CA LEU A 114 8.52 -30.20 -0.08
C LEU A 114 9.89 -30.14 -0.75
N GLN A 115 10.37 -28.94 -1.08
CA GLN A 115 11.72 -28.78 -1.62
C GLN A 115 12.79 -29.20 -0.62
N ARG A 116 12.62 -28.85 0.66
CA ARG A 116 13.52 -29.29 1.74
C ARG A 116 13.52 -30.81 1.87
N MET A 117 12.35 -31.44 1.87
CA MET A 117 12.19 -32.90 1.95
C MET A 117 12.90 -33.61 0.79
N ARG A 118 12.74 -33.10 -0.45
CA ARG A 118 13.43 -33.64 -1.63
C ARG A 118 14.94 -33.55 -1.48
N ARG A 119 15.48 -32.39 -1.07
CA ARG A 119 16.92 -32.22 -0.83
C ARG A 119 17.45 -33.17 0.25
N THR A 120 16.70 -33.37 1.34
CA THR A 120 17.11 -34.30 2.40
C THR A 120 17.05 -35.75 1.93
N ASN A 121 16.08 -36.12 1.10
CA ASN A 121 15.98 -37.48 0.54
C ASN A 121 17.13 -37.76 -0.45
N ASP A 122 17.47 -36.79 -1.31
CA ASP A 122 18.63 -36.89 -2.20
C ASP A 122 19.93 -37.05 -1.39
N MET A 123 20.07 -36.29 -0.30
CA MET A 123 21.21 -36.40 0.60
C MET A 123 21.28 -37.78 1.26
N LEU A 124 20.16 -38.29 1.79
CA LEU A 124 20.08 -39.62 2.42
C LEU A 124 20.39 -40.75 1.42
N SER A 125 19.91 -40.62 0.18
CA SER A 125 20.20 -41.58 -0.89
C SER A 125 21.70 -41.63 -1.20
N ARG A 126 22.35 -40.46 -1.33
CA ARG A 126 23.80 -40.34 -1.56
C ARG A 126 24.62 -40.88 -0.38
N THR A 127 24.23 -40.57 0.86
CA THR A 127 24.95 -41.08 2.03
C THR A 127 24.77 -42.59 2.18
N SER A 128 23.60 -43.13 1.87
CA SER A 128 23.35 -44.57 1.84
C SER A 128 24.19 -45.28 0.78
N GLU A 129 24.33 -44.70 -0.41
CA GLU A 129 25.24 -45.21 -1.45
C GLU A 129 26.70 -45.19 -1.00
N ALA A 130 27.16 -44.06 -0.44
CA ALA A 130 28.52 -43.93 0.08
C ALA A 130 28.81 -44.93 1.21
N LEU A 131 27.88 -45.15 2.13
CA LEU A 131 28.00 -46.14 3.19
C LEU A 131 28.02 -47.57 2.65
N ARG A 132 27.21 -47.90 1.64
CA ARG A 132 27.26 -49.21 0.97
C ARG A 132 28.59 -49.43 0.27
N GLU A 133 29.12 -48.41 -0.39
CA GLU A 133 30.43 -48.47 -1.06
C GLU A 133 31.59 -48.61 -0.04
N ALA A 134 31.56 -47.86 1.06
CA ALA A 134 32.54 -47.96 2.14
C ALA A 134 32.51 -49.34 2.82
N ASN A 135 31.31 -49.87 3.11
CA ASN A 135 31.14 -51.22 3.65
C ASN A 135 31.61 -52.29 2.68
N ALA A 136 31.32 -52.16 1.38
CA ALA A 136 31.79 -53.09 0.36
C ALA A 136 33.33 -53.11 0.24
N LYS A 137 33.98 -51.98 0.53
CA LYS A 137 35.45 -51.86 0.56
C LYS A 137 36.07 -52.28 1.89
N GLY A 138 35.25 -52.63 2.91
CA GLY A 138 35.72 -52.93 4.27
C GLY A 138 36.31 -51.72 5.00
N LEU A 139 36.04 -50.51 4.51
CA LEU A 139 36.60 -49.23 4.99
C LEU A 139 35.54 -48.44 5.76
N GLY A 140 34.87 -49.06 6.74
CA GLY A 140 33.82 -48.40 7.52
C GLY A 140 34.34 -47.09 8.15
N ASP A 141 33.93 -45.96 7.58
CA ASP A 141 34.35 -44.63 8.00
C ASP A 141 33.43 -44.13 9.12
N PRO A 142 33.93 -43.92 10.36
CA PRO A 142 33.15 -43.37 11.46
C PRO A 142 32.51 -42.02 11.12
N GLU A 143 33.15 -41.22 10.27
CA GLU A 143 32.65 -39.91 9.85
C GLU A 143 31.39 -40.06 8.98
N ALA A 144 31.36 -41.03 8.07
CA ALA A 144 30.21 -41.32 7.21
C ALA A 144 29.00 -41.84 8.01
N ILE A 145 29.25 -42.64 9.05
CA ILE A 145 28.20 -43.10 9.98
C ILE A 145 27.63 -41.90 10.75
N ASN A 146 28.48 -41.00 11.25
CA ASN A 146 28.02 -39.77 11.93
C ASN A 146 27.21 -38.86 11.01
N GLN A 147 27.60 -38.71 9.74
CA GLN A 147 26.85 -37.95 8.74
C GLN A 147 25.49 -38.58 8.44
N ALA A 148 25.41 -39.91 8.32
CA ALA A 148 24.14 -40.60 8.12
C ALA A 148 23.20 -40.47 9.32
N MET A 149 23.73 -40.61 10.55
CA MET A 149 22.94 -40.38 11.78
C MET A 149 22.44 -38.94 11.87
N ALA A 150 23.26 -37.95 11.49
CA ALA A 150 22.84 -36.55 11.46
C ALA A 150 21.73 -36.31 10.43
N ALA A 151 21.84 -36.90 9.24
CA ALA A 151 20.81 -36.83 8.20
C ALA A 151 19.49 -37.49 8.64
N GLU A 152 19.55 -38.63 9.32
CA GLU A 152 18.37 -39.29 9.91
C GLU A 152 17.68 -38.42 10.97
N LEU A 153 18.47 -37.79 11.85
CA LEU A 153 17.95 -36.91 12.89
C LEU A 153 17.23 -35.69 12.29
N ASP A 154 17.80 -35.11 11.24
CA ASP A 154 17.21 -33.97 10.54
C ASP A 154 15.98 -34.36 9.73
N ALA A 155 15.93 -35.57 9.16
CA ALA A 155 14.74 -36.12 8.53
C ALA A 155 13.61 -36.35 9.55
N LEU A 156 13.91 -36.93 10.73
CA LEU A 156 12.95 -37.11 11.83
C LEU A 156 12.38 -35.78 12.31
N ARG A 157 13.23 -34.75 12.45
CA ARG A 157 12.79 -33.40 12.81
C ARG A 157 11.90 -32.78 11.74
N ALA A 158 12.22 -32.99 10.47
CA ALA A 158 11.41 -32.51 9.36
C ALA A 158 10.01 -33.15 9.35
N ALA A 159 9.94 -34.47 9.53
CA ALA A 159 8.67 -35.20 9.62
C ALA A 159 7.82 -34.69 10.80
N ARG A 160 8.42 -34.57 11.99
CA ARG A 160 7.74 -34.00 13.18
C ARG A 160 7.22 -32.59 12.96
N ALA A 161 7.95 -31.74 12.23
CA ALA A 161 7.53 -30.38 11.94
C ALA A 161 6.32 -30.36 10.98
N ALA A 162 6.34 -31.22 9.96
CA ALA A 162 5.22 -31.41 9.04
C ALA A 162 3.96 -31.91 9.78
N ASP A 163 4.09 -32.94 10.61
CA ASP A 163 2.97 -33.46 11.44
C ASP A 163 2.35 -32.36 12.32
N ALA A 164 3.20 -31.50 12.91
CA ALA A 164 2.76 -30.38 13.75
C ALA A 164 2.12 -29.25 12.92
N ALA A 165 2.54 -29.03 11.67
CA ALA A 165 1.91 -28.09 10.76
C ALA A 165 0.53 -28.61 10.30
N GLU A 166 0.43 -29.89 9.93
CA GLU A 166 -0.83 -30.55 9.58
C GLU A 166 -1.82 -30.49 10.74
N THR A 167 -1.40 -30.86 11.94
CA THR A 167 -2.25 -30.81 13.14
C THR A 167 -2.78 -29.39 13.38
N ARG A 168 -1.94 -28.36 13.22
CA ARG A 168 -2.37 -26.96 13.35
C ARG A 168 -3.38 -26.55 12.27
N ALA A 169 -3.18 -26.98 11.02
CA ALA A 169 -4.10 -26.71 9.93
C ALA A 169 -5.47 -27.37 10.14
N VAL A 170 -5.48 -28.63 10.60
CA VAL A 170 -6.69 -29.35 10.98
C VAL A 170 -7.42 -28.62 12.12
N MET A 171 -6.71 -28.23 13.18
CA MET A 171 -7.30 -27.48 14.30
C MET A 171 -7.86 -26.13 13.86
N ALA A 172 -7.16 -25.40 12.97
CA ALA A 172 -7.65 -24.14 12.41
C ALA A 172 -8.93 -24.31 11.58
N THR A 173 -9.10 -25.47 10.94
CA THR A 173 -10.31 -25.81 10.17
C THR A 173 -11.46 -26.23 11.08
N LEU A 174 -11.17 -27.01 12.14
CA LEU A 174 -12.19 -27.52 13.06
C LEU A 174 -12.67 -26.47 14.07
N ALA A 175 -11.81 -25.56 14.54
CA ALA A 175 -12.15 -24.53 15.52
C ALA A 175 -13.41 -23.71 15.17
N PRO A 176 -13.55 -23.12 13.96
CA PRO A 176 -14.75 -22.37 13.60
C PRO A 176 -16.01 -23.24 13.48
N LEU A 177 -15.87 -24.51 13.10
CA LEU A 177 -16.99 -25.45 13.03
C LEU A 177 -17.53 -25.78 14.42
N LEU A 178 -16.65 -25.95 15.41
CA LEU A 178 -17.03 -26.18 16.80
C LEU A 178 -17.70 -24.95 17.44
N ASP A 179 -17.19 -23.75 17.17
CA ASP A 179 -17.76 -22.50 17.70
C ASP A 179 -19.17 -22.24 17.12
N SER A 180 -19.36 -22.52 15.82
CA SER A 180 -20.67 -22.41 15.16
C SER A 180 -21.70 -23.46 15.63
N ALA A 181 -21.23 -24.61 16.12
CA ALA A 181 -22.07 -25.68 16.67
C ALA A 181 -22.43 -25.45 18.15
N GLY A 182 -21.58 -24.75 18.92
CA GLY A 182 -21.82 -24.40 20.32
C GLY A 182 -22.66 -23.14 20.53
N GLY A 183 -22.69 -22.21 19.57
CA GLY A 183 -23.45 -20.95 19.65
C GLY A 183 -24.95 -21.03 19.30
N GLN A 184 -25.49 -22.23 19.05
CA GLN A 184 -26.92 -22.45 18.73
C GLN A 184 -27.72 -23.08 19.90
N GLY A 185 -27.19 -23.03 21.12
CA GLY A 185 -27.86 -23.49 22.35
C GLY A 185 -28.25 -22.35 23.28
#